data_AF-K2A811-F1
#
_entry.id   AF-K2A811-F1
#
_cell.length_a   1.000
_cell.length_b   1.000
_cell.length_c   1.000
_cell.angle_alpha   90.00
_cell.angle_beta   90.00
_cell.angle_gamma   90.00
#
_symmetry.space_group_name_H-M   'P 1'
#
loop_
_entity.id
_entity.type
_entity.pdbx_description
1 polymer ?
#
loop_
_entity_poly.entity_id
_entity_poly.type
_entity_poly.pdbx_seq_one_letter_code
_entity_poly.pdbx_strand_id
1 'polypeptide(L)'
;MRGLISKNKNELITAEKMNSGKLDFLEKVAGQVYVAYQKLLVKNQALDFDDLLMLTVKIWEKFPAVLKKYQDQFQYVLVDEYQDTNHAQYSLLMLLAKKHRNLCVVGDDAQSIYGFRGADIRNILNFEKDFPECKVVKLEQNYRSSKNILAVANQVILANKSQKPKELWTENPAGRRAKVLIGRDEYDEGRQIIRILRSLHGTIRLKRLSEAVILYRTNAQSRPLEEMLLKNSIPYQLVGG
;
A
#
# COMPACT_ATOMS: atom_id res chain seq x y z
N MET A 1 -3.00 -2.75 21.43
CA MET A 1 -3.26 -4.21 21.51
C MET A 1 -3.54 -4.84 20.15
N ARG A 2 -4.70 -4.61 19.50
CA ARG A 2 -5.03 -5.21 18.18
C ARG A 2 -3.93 -5.02 17.13
N GLY A 3 -3.39 -3.81 16.98
CA GLY A 3 -2.32 -3.52 16.02
C GLY A 3 -1.02 -4.29 16.27
N LEU A 4 -0.67 -4.56 17.54
CA LEU A 4 0.50 -5.37 17.89
C LEU A 4 0.29 -6.84 17.53
N ILE A 5 -0.90 -7.38 17.79
CA ILE A 5 -1.27 -8.74 17.40
C ILE A 5 -1.22 -8.88 15.88
N SER A 6 -1.85 -7.95 15.15
CA SER A 6 -1.87 -7.93 13.69
C SER A 6 -0.47 -7.85 13.10
N LYS A 7 0.38 -6.94 13.62
CA LYS A 7 1.80 -6.86 13.25
C LYS A 7 2.53 -8.20 13.43
N ASN A 8 2.33 -8.88 14.56
CA ASN A 8 2.96 -10.18 14.80
C ASN A 8 2.44 -11.26 13.85
N LYS A 9 1.14 -11.31 13.56
CA LYS A 9 0.58 -12.24 12.57
C LYS A 9 1.14 -12.00 11.17
N ASN A 10 1.30 -10.74 10.75
CA ASN A 10 1.91 -10.37 9.47
C ASN A 10 3.40 -10.76 9.36
N GLU A 11 4.08 -10.92 10.50
CA GLU A 11 5.44 -11.47 10.61
C GLU A 11 5.47 -12.99 10.87
N LEU A 12 4.31 -13.68 10.76
CA LEU A 12 4.15 -15.10 11.06
C LEU A 12 4.56 -15.51 12.49
N ILE A 13 4.52 -14.56 13.43
CA ILE A 13 4.83 -14.79 14.84
C ILE A 13 3.56 -15.26 15.58
N THR A 14 3.64 -16.45 16.18
CA THR A 14 2.54 -17.01 16.99
C THR A 14 2.48 -16.36 18.36
N ALA A 15 1.34 -16.52 19.04
CA ALA A 15 1.17 -16.02 20.40
C ALA A 15 2.22 -16.62 21.37
N GLU A 16 2.56 -17.89 21.19
CA GLU A 16 3.59 -18.59 21.99
C GLU A 16 4.97 -18.02 21.72
N LYS A 17 5.34 -17.84 20.44
CA LYS A 17 6.64 -17.29 20.03
C LYS A 17 6.81 -15.83 20.45
N MET A 18 5.73 -15.05 20.43
CA MET A 18 5.76 -13.68 20.94
C MET A 18 6.16 -13.67 22.42
N ASN A 19 5.63 -14.60 23.24
CA ASN A 19 5.89 -14.66 24.69
C ASN A 19 7.26 -15.27 25.07
N SER A 20 8.04 -15.83 24.14
CA SER A 20 9.32 -16.47 24.46
C SER A 20 10.53 -15.52 24.47
N GLY A 21 10.35 -14.25 24.11
CA GLY A 21 11.42 -13.24 23.99
C GLY A 21 11.60 -12.36 25.23
N LYS A 22 12.65 -11.54 25.23
CA LYS A 22 12.73 -10.36 26.11
C LYS A 22 11.73 -9.32 25.58
N LEU A 23 10.69 -9.06 26.35
CA LEU A 23 9.60 -8.16 25.99
C LEU A 23 9.58 -6.96 26.91
N ASP A 24 9.19 -5.80 26.38
CA ASP A 24 8.77 -4.70 27.22
C ASP A 24 7.44 -5.01 27.93
N PHE A 25 7.02 -4.13 28.86
CA PHE A 25 5.78 -4.35 29.61
C PHE A 25 4.55 -4.43 28.70
N LEU A 26 4.44 -3.56 27.69
CA LEU A 26 3.29 -3.53 26.78
C LEU A 26 3.25 -4.77 25.89
N GLU A 27 4.40 -5.22 25.39
CA GLU A 27 4.55 -6.42 24.59
C GLU A 27 4.22 -7.67 25.40
N LYS A 28 4.62 -7.74 26.67
CA LYS A 28 4.27 -8.85 27.57
C LYS A 28 2.76 -8.95 27.77
N VAL A 29 2.10 -7.82 28.06
CA VAL A 29 0.63 -7.78 28.18
C VAL A 29 -0.01 -8.13 26.83
N ALA A 30 0.54 -7.67 25.72
CA ALA A 30 0.04 -7.99 24.38
C ALA A 30 0.15 -9.47 24.05
N GLY A 31 1.25 -10.12 24.43
CA GLY A 31 1.44 -11.56 24.27
C GLY A 31 0.43 -12.37 25.07
N GLN A 32 0.12 -11.98 26.31
CA GLN A 32 -0.91 -12.64 27.12
C GLN A 32 -2.31 -12.49 26.51
N VAL A 33 -2.66 -11.26 26.09
CA VAL A 33 -3.93 -10.99 25.40
C VAL A 33 -4.02 -11.76 24.08
N TYR A 34 -2.92 -11.87 23.34
CA TYR A 34 -2.88 -12.61 22.08
C TYR A 34 -3.18 -14.10 22.29
N VAL A 35 -2.60 -14.74 23.31
CA VAL A 35 -2.92 -16.15 23.64
C VAL A 35 -4.40 -16.34 23.94
N ALA A 36 -4.97 -15.48 24.78
CA ALA A 36 -6.39 -15.56 25.13
C ALA A 36 -7.30 -15.29 23.92
N TYR A 37 -6.97 -14.27 23.13
CA TYR A 37 -7.67 -13.90 21.90
C TYR A 37 -7.69 -15.06 20.90
N GLN A 38 -6.54 -15.69 20.65
CA GLN A 38 -6.46 -16.77 19.69
C GLN A 38 -7.19 -18.03 20.17
N LYS A 39 -7.18 -18.32 21.48
CA LYS A 39 -8.02 -19.39 22.06
C LYS A 39 -9.52 -19.13 21.85
N LEU A 40 -9.96 -17.88 21.98
CA LEU A 40 -11.35 -17.49 21.73
C LEU A 40 -11.73 -17.66 20.25
N LEU A 41 -10.87 -17.22 19.32
CA LEU A 41 -11.11 -17.42 17.89
C LEU A 41 -11.27 -18.90 17.55
N VAL A 42 -10.35 -19.75 18.01
CA VAL A 42 -10.40 -21.21 17.78
C VAL A 42 -11.67 -21.82 18.39
N LYS A 43 -12.03 -21.46 19.63
CA LYS A 43 -13.25 -21.95 20.29
C LYS A 43 -14.51 -21.63 19.50
N ASN A 44 -14.54 -20.48 18.84
CA ASN A 44 -15.69 -20.02 18.04
C ASN A 44 -15.58 -20.40 16.55
N GLN A 45 -14.58 -21.21 16.15
CA GLN A 45 -14.32 -21.54 14.74
C GLN A 45 -14.20 -20.30 13.84
N ALA A 46 -13.66 -19.22 14.40
CA ALA A 46 -13.54 -17.92 13.74
C ALA A 46 -12.09 -17.64 13.36
N LEU A 47 -11.90 -16.83 12.32
CA LEU A 47 -10.61 -16.31 11.86
C LEU A 47 -10.71 -14.79 11.71
N ASP A 48 -9.63 -14.09 12.01
CA ASP A 48 -9.47 -12.69 11.58
C ASP A 48 -8.77 -12.61 10.22
N PHE A 49 -8.60 -11.40 9.69
CA PHE A 49 -8.00 -11.19 8.37
C PHE A 49 -6.55 -11.70 8.28
N ASP A 50 -5.76 -11.53 9.34
CA ASP A 50 -4.35 -11.90 9.33
C ASP A 50 -4.20 -13.44 9.46
N ASP A 51 -5.14 -14.11 10.15
CA ASP A 51 -5.20 -15.57 10.21
C ASP A 51 -5.38 -16.21 8.84
N LEU A 52 -6.11 -15.57 7.92
CA LEU A 52 -6.31 -16.12 6.56
C LEU A 52 -4.98 -16.36 5.85
N LEU A 53 -4.00 -15.47 6.04
CA LEU A 53 -2.66 -15.62 5.47
C LEU A 53 -1.79 -16.53 6.33
N MET A 54 -1.70 -16.24 7.64
CA MET A 54 -0.81 -16.95 8.55
C MET A 54 -1.14 -18.45 8.62
N LEU A 55 -2.41 -18.81 8.71
CA LEU A 55 -2.82 -20.21 8.77
C LEU A 55 -2.65 -20.92 7.43
N THR A 56 -2.86 -20.23 6.31
CA THR A 56 -2.60 -20.81 4.98
C THR A 56 -1.13 -21.20 4.85
N VAL A 57 -0.20 -20.30 5.23
CA VAL A 57 1.24 -20.60 5.27
C VAL A 57 1.52 -21.81 6.16
N LYS A 58 1.02 -21.82 7.41
CA LYS A 58 1.21 -22.93 8.34
C LYS A 58 0.66 -24.27 7.81
N ILE A 59 -0.49 -24.25 7.16
CA ILE A 59 -1.11 -25.45 6.56
C ILE A 59 -0.23 -25.97 5.44
N TRP A 60 0.26 -25.10 4.56
CA TRP A 60 1.14 -25.48 3.46
C TRP A 60 2.49 -26.03 3.93
N GLU A 61 3.08 -25.45 4.98
CA GLU A 61 4.30 -25.95 5.60
C GLU A 61 4.10 -27.31 6.27
N LYS A 62 2.98 -27.48 6.99
CA LYS A 62 2.69 -28.72 7.75
C LYS A 62 2.19 -29.85 6.86
N PHE A 63 1.48 -29.55 5.78
CA PHE A 63 0.84 -30.54 4.91
C PHE A 63 1.23 -30.30 3.44
N PRO A 64 2.41 -30.78 3.00
CA PRO A 64 2.92 -30.54 1.64
C PRO A 64 2.00 -31.03 0.52
N ALA A 65 1.17 -32.06 0.77
CA ALA A 65 0.19 -32.53 -0.21
C ALA A 65 -0.87 -31.46 -0.54
N VAL A 66 -1.26 -30.64 0.44
CA VAL A 66 -2.19 -29.53 0.23
C VAL A 66 -1.53 -28.44 -0.61
N LEU A 67 -0.29 -28.05 -0.28
CA LEU A 67 0.49 -27.10 -1.08
C LEU A 67 0.66 -27.59 -2.52
N LYS A 68 1.01 -28.87 -2.71
CA LYS A 68 1.23 -29.46 -4.03
C LYS A 68 0.01 -29.29 -4.95
N LYS A 69 -1.20 -29.48 -4.43
CA LYS A 69 -2.44 -29.23 -5.19
C LYS A 69 -2.48 -27.81 -5.78
N TYR A 70 -2.12 -26.81 -4.99
CA TYR A 70 -2.11 -25.41 -5.43
C TYR A 70 -0.93 -25.11 -6.36
N GLN A 71 0.24 -25.68 -6.10
CA GLN A 71 1.39 -25.55 -7.01
C GLN A 71 1.09 -26.17 -8.39
N ASP A 72 0.41 -27.32 -8.42
CA ASP A 72 -0.01 -27.99 -9.67
C ASP A 72 -1.04 -27.17 -10.45
N GLN A 73 -1.94 -26.48 -9.72
CA GLN A 73 -2.97 -25.63 -10.30
C GLN A 73 -2.39 -24.29 -10.82
N PHE A 74 -1.55 -23.63 -10.02
CA PHE A 74 -1.03 -22.29 -10.31
C PHE A 74 0.39 -22.36 -10.87
N GLN A 75 0.47 -22.68 -12.16
CA GLN A 75 1.75 -22.79 -12.87
C GLN A 75 2.39 -21.43 -13.17
N TYR A 76 1.61 -20.36 -13.24
CA TYR A 76 2.05 -18.98 -13.46
C TYR A 76 1.36 -18.09 -12.43
N VAL A 77 2.15 -17.27 -11.73
CA VAL A 77 1.65 -16.39 -10.68
C VAL A 77 2.02 -14.96 -11.04
N LEU A 78 1.02 -14.08 -11.05
CA LEU A 78 1.20 -12.65 -11.26
C LEU A 78 0.80 -11.92 -9.99
N VAL A 79 1.65 -11.02 -9.52
CA VAL A 79 1.41 -10.23 -8.31
C VAL A 79 1.61 -8.76 -8.65
N ASP A 80 0.58 -7.96 -8.45
CA ASP A 80 0.63 -6.50 -8.58
C ASP A 80 0.89 -5.85 -7.21
N GLU A 81 1.32 -4.58 -7.22
CA GLU A 81 1.64 -3.79 -6.03
C GLU A 81 2.58 -4.51 -5.04
N TYR A 82 3.60 -5.20 -5.58
CA TYR A 82 4.47 -6.09 -4.79
C TYR A 82 5.28 -5.36 -3.71
N GLN A 83 5.51 -4.04 -3.87
CA GLN A 83 6.19 -3.22 -2.86
C GLN A 83 5.44 -3.15 -1.52
N ASP A 84 4.12 -3.38 -1.52
CA ASP A 84 3.27 -3.27 -0.34
C ASP A 84 3.03 -4.63 0.35
N THR A 85 3.76 -5.67 -0.05
CA THR A 85 3.64 -7.01 0.54
C THR A 85 4.28 -7.08 1.92
N ASN A 86 3.60 -7.74 2.86
CA ASN A 86 4.16 -8.07 4.18
C ASN A 86 4.86 -9.44 4.18
N HIS A 87 5.51 -9.81 5.29
CA HIS A 87 6.28 -11.06 5.39
C HIS A 87 5.41 -12.32 5.21
N ALA A 88 4.17 -12.32 5.71
CA ALA A 88 3.23 -13.44 5.52
C ALA A 88 2.84 -13.63 4.05
N GLN A 89 2.53 -12.54 3.33
CA GLN A 89 2.23 -12.55 1.89
C GLN A 89 3.45 -13.00 1.08
N TYR A 90 4.63 -12.46 1.40
CA TYR A 90 5.89 -12.89 0.79
C TYR A 90 6.10 -14.40 0.97
N SER A 91 5.99 -14.92 2.20
CA SER A 91 6.20 -16.33 2.51
C SER A 91 5.21 -17.24 1.77
N LEU A 92 3.94 -16.83 1.70
CA LEU A 92 2.91 -17.52 0.94
C LEU A 92 3.28 -17.60 -0.55
N LEU A 93 3.68 -16.48 -1.15
CA LEU A 93 4.10 -16.42 -2.55
C LEU A 93 5.34 -17.27 -2.82
N MET A 94 6.31 -17.26 -1.91
CA MET A 94 7.52 -18.07 -2.05
C MET A 94 7.21 -19.57 -2.00
N LEU A 95 6.33 -20.01 -1.08
CA LEU A 95 5.88 -21.40 -1.03
C LEU A 95 5.15 -21.81 -2.33
N LEU A 96 4.25 -20.95 -2.82
CA LEU A 96 3.47 -21.25 -4.01
C LEU A 96 4.35 -21.30 -5.27
N ALA A 97 5.21 -20.30 -5.47
CA ALA A 97 6.04 -20.18 -6.66
C ALA A 97 7.21 -21.19 -6.69
N LYS A 98 7.59 -21.78 -5.54
CA LYS A 98 8.78 -22.64 -5.41
C LYS A 98 8.87 -23.77 -6.45
N LYS A 99 7.73 -24.37 -6.84
CA LYS A 99 7.70 -25.51 -7.76
C LYS A 99 8.01 -25.13 -9.20
N HIS A 100 7.31 -24.12 -9.72
CA HIS A 100 7.37 -23.76 -11.14
C HIS A 100 8.31 -22.59 -11.43
N ARG A 101 8.56 -21.74 -10.43
CA ARG A 101 9.37 -20.51 -10.51
C ARG A 101 8.91 -19.52 -11.60
N ASN A 102 7.68 -19.66 -12.09
CA ASN A 102 7.04 -18.72 -13.02
C ASN A 102 6.29 -17.62 -12.23
N LEU A 103 7.03 -16.82 -11.48
CA LEU A 103 6.49 -15.70 -10.70
C LEU A 103 6.82 -14.39 -11.40
N CYS A 104 5.79 -13.62 -11.75
CA CYS A 104 5.91 -12.25 -12.25
C CYS A 104 5.39 -11.30 -11.17
N VAL A 105 6.27 -10.45 -10.65
CA VAL A 105 5.89 -9.38 -9.71
C VAL A 105 5.98 -8.03 -10.42
N VAL A 106 5.01 -7.18 -10.16
CA VAL A 106 4.97 -5.79 -10.62
C VAL A 106 4.89 -4.91 -9.38
N GLY A 107 5.66 -3.83 -9.36
CA GLY A 107 5.63 -2.88 -8.26
C GLY A 107 6.58 -1.71 -8.46
N ASP A 108 6.39 -0.70 -7.63
CA ASP A 108 7.16 0.54 -7.62
C ASP A 108 7.64 0.83 -6.19
N ASP A 109 8.94 0.70 -5.95
CA ASP A 109 9.58 0.96 -4.65
C ASP A 109 9.34 2.40 -4.13
N ALA A 110 9.17 3.37 -5.02
CA ALA A 110 8.86 4.76 -4.66
C ALA A 110 7.39 4.96 -4.22
N GLN A 111 6.53 3.95 -4.40
CA GLN A 111 5.11 3.99 -4.05
C GLN A 111 4.74 3.13 -2.83
N SER A 112 5.73 2.55 -2.13
CA SER A 112 5.49 1.79 -0.89
C SER A 112 5.04 2.71 0.26
N ILE A 113 3.73 2.85 0.43
CA ILE A 113 3.12 3.71 1.46
C ILE A 113 2.49 2.94 2.62
N TYR A 114 2.42 1.60 2.55
CA TYR A 114 1.79 0.76 3.58
C TYR A 114 2.75 0.20 4.63
N GLY A 115 3.95 0.79 4.81
CA GLY A 115 4.92 0.33 5.82
C GLY A 115 4.35 0.28 7.25
N PHE A 116 3.43 1.18 7.60
CA PHE A 116 2.74 1.16 8.91
C PHE A 116 1.81 -0.05 9.11
N ARG A 117 1.43 -0.75 8.04
CA ARG A 117 0.66 -2.01 8.06
C ARG A 117 1.54 -3.25 7.99
N GLY A 118 2.86 -3.08 7.97
CA GLY A 118 3.82 -4.18 7.90
C GLY A 118 4.28 -4.54 6.49
N ALA A 119 4.00 -3.69 5.48
CA ALA A 119 4.64 -3.83 4.18
C ALA A 119 6.17 -3.73 4.32
N ASP A 120 6.89 -4.63 3.66
CA ASP A 120 8.35 -4.65 3.67
C ASP A 120 8.90 -4.36 2.28
N ILE A 121 9.33 -3.11 2.08
CA ILE A 121 9.96 -2.66 0.83
C ILE A 121 11.18 -3.52 0.44
N ARG A 122 11.81 -4.21 1.40
CA ARG A 122 12.92 -5.13 1.11
C ARG A 122 12.49 -6.28 0.21
N ASN A 123 11.21 -6.69 0.21
CA ASN A 123 10.70 -7.75 -0.65
C ASN A 123 10.93 -7.43 -2.14
N ILE A 124 10.57 -6.22 -2.57
CA ILE A 124 10.79 -5.80 -3.97
C ILE A 124 12.26 -5.45 -4.24
N LEU A 125 12.97 -4.88 -3.26
CA LEU A 125 14.37 -4.51 -3.44
C LEU A 125 15.28 -5.75 -3.58
N ASN A 126 15.01 -6.81 -2.83
CA ASN A 126 15.80 -8.04 -2.79
C ASN A 126 15.28 -9.14 -3.73
N PHE A 127 14.25 -8.92 -4.54
CA PHE A 127 13.69 -9.95 -5.41
C PHE A 127 14.73 -10.64 -6.31
N GLU A 128 15.70 -9.88 -6.82
CA GLU A 128 16.81 -10.40 -7.64
C GLU A 128 17.78 -11.32 -6.86
N LYS A 129 17.81 -11.22 -5.52
CA LYS A 129 18.58 -12.13 -4.66
C LYS A 129 17.83 -13.44 -4.43
N ASP A 130 16.51 -13.37 -4.28
CA ASP A 130 15.65 -14.53 -4.05
C ASP A 130 15.43 -15.35 -5.34
N PHE A 131 15.41 -14.66 -6.49
CA PHE A 131 15.33 -15.23 -7.84
C PHE A 131 16.48 -14.71 -8.72
N PRO A 132 17.70 -15.27 -8.61
CA PRO A 132 18.85 -14.86 -9.41
C PRO A 132 18.65 -14.98 -10.92
N GLU A 133 17.73 -15.84 -11.35
CA GLU A 133 17.35 -16.03 -12.75
C GLU A 133 16.29 -15.03 -13.27
N CYS A 134 15.80 -14.13 -12.41
CA CYS A 134 14.72 -13.23 -12.79
C CYS A 134 15.13 -12.25 -13.89
N LYS A 135 14.18 -11.94 -14.77
CA LYS A 135 14.33 -10.88 -15.76
C LYS A 135 13.74 -9.59 -15.22
N VAL A 136 14.56 -8.57 -15.06
CA VAL A 136 14.10 -7.23 -14.67
C VAL A 136 13.73 -6.42 -15.91
N VAL A 137 12.50 -5.90 -15.93
CA VAL A 137 12.02 -4.98 -16.96
C VAL A 137 11.62 -3.68 -16.27
N LYS A 138 12.20 -2.56 -16.70
CA LYS A 138 11.85 -1.23 -16.19
C LYS A 138 10.90 -0.54 -17.16
N LEU A 139 9.76 -0.10 -16.66
CA LEU A 139 8.78 0.68 -17.42
C LEU A 139 8.90 2.16 -17.01
N GLU A 140 9.71 2.89 -17.76
CA GLU A 140 10.08 4.27 -17.42
C GLU A 140 9.25 5.33 -18.16
N GLN A 141 8.54 4.93 -19.21
CA GLN A 141 7.64 5.82 -19.93
C GLN A 141 6.32 5.99 -19.19
N ASN A 142 6.05 7.20 -18.73
CA ASN A 142 4.80 7.60 -18.10
C ASN A 142 3.79 8.06 -19.16
N TYR A 143 2.63 7.40 -19.20
CA TYR A 143 1.55 7.73 -20.13
C TYR A 143 0.46 8.62 -19.50
N ARG A 144 0.52 8.88 -18.19
CA ARG A 144 -0.54 9.55 -17.41
C ARG A 144 -0.35 11.06 -17.29
N SER A 145 0.87 11.49 -16.99
CA SER A 145 1.18 12.83 -16.50
C SER A 145 1.91 13.65 -17.57
N SER A 146 1.77 14.97 -17.48
CA SER A 146 2.53 15.93 -18.30
C SER A 146 3.99 16.06 -17.84
N LYS A 147 4.89 16.56 -18.70
CA LYS A 147 6.32 16.70 -18.35
C LYS A 147 6.55 17.54 -17.09
N ASN A 148 5.78 18.61 -16.89
CA ASN A 148 5.93 19.46 -15.70
C ASN A 148 5.53 18.76 -14.40
N ILE A 149 4.51 17.89 -14.43
CA ILE A 149 4.12 17.09 -13.26
C ILE A 149 5.20 16.04 -12.97
N LEU A 150 5.68 15.36 -14.01
CA LEU A 150 6.70 14.32 -13.88
C LEU A 150 8.04 14.89 -13.39
N ALA A 151 8.41 16.10 -13.84
CA ALA A 151 9.59 16.79 -13.36
C ALA A 151 9.54 17.05 -11.84
N VAL A 152 8.39 17.48 -11.31
CA VAL A 152 8.22 17.65 -9.85
C VAL A 152 8.35 16.31 -9.12
N ALA A 153 7.69 15.26 -9.62
CA ALA A 153 7.76 13.92 -9.01
C ALA A 153 9.20 13.38 -8.98
N ASN A 154 9.92 13.47 -10.10
CA ASN A 154 11.31 13.05 -10.20
C ASN A 154 12.23 13.85 -9.26
N GLN A 155 12.02 15.15 -9.09
CA GLN A 155 12.86 15.95 -8.18
C GLN A 155 12.59 15.63 -6.71
N VAL A 156 11.32 15.39 -6.32
CA VAL A 156 10.97 15.05 -4.94
C VAL A 156 11.54 13.71 -4.53
N ILE A 157 11.51 12.70 -5.42
CA ILE A 157 11.93 11.33 -5.06
C ILE A 157 13.45 11.19 -4.89
N LEU A 158 14.26 12.08 -5.48
CA LEU A 158 15.72 12.05 -5.35
C LEU A 158 16.22 12.21 -3.90
N ALA A 159 15.40 12.76 -3.01
CA ALA A 159 15.72 12.87 -1.59
C ALA A 159 15.77 11.50 -0.86
N ASN A 160 15.22 10.44 -1.46
CA ASN A 160 15.21 9.10 -0.87
C ASN A 160 16.56 8.39 -1.04
N LYS A 161 17.07 7.81 0.05
CA LYS A 161 18.38 7.13 0.08
C LYS A 161 18.37 5.70 -0.47
N SER A 162 17.23 5.01 -0.37
CA SER A 162 17.10 3.60 -0.74
C SER A 162 16.04 3.45 -1.82
N GLN A 163 16.48 3.26 -3.06
CA GLN A 163 15.61 3.12 -4.22
C GLN A 163 16.30 2.33 -5.32
N LYS A 164 15.52 1.67 -6.18
CA LYS A 164 16.03 1.15 -7.44
C LYS A 164 16.19 2.33 -8.42
N PRO A 165 17.37 2.51 -9.06
CA PRO A 165 17.56 3.58 -10.02
C PRO A 165 16.58 3.45 -11.18
N LYS A 166 15.79 4.50 -11.40
CA LYS A 166 14.88 4.65 -12.53
C LYS A 166 14.66 6.13 -12.82
N GLU A 167 14.43 6.44 -14.08
CA GLU A 167 14.10 7.80 -14.50
C GLU A 167 12.80 7.80 -15.30
N LEU A 168 11.74 8.39 -14.75
CA LEU A 168 10.47 8.47 -15.45
C LEU A 168 10.50 9.58 -16.50
N TRP A 169 10.06 9.28 -17.73
CA TRP A 169 9.94 10.24 -18.83
C TRP A 169 8.56 10.16 -19.51
N THR A 170 8.19 11.12 -20.36
CA THR A 170 6.89 11.10 -21.06
C THR A 170 6.93 11.82 -22.41
N GLU A 171 6.17 11.30 -23.38
CA GLU A 171 5.88 11.95 -24.67
C GLU A 171 4.75 12.97 -24.57
N ASN A 172 4.01 12.98 -23.46
CA ASN A 172 2.93 13.94 -23.24
C ASN A 172 3.45 15.39 -23.34
N PRO A 173 2.59 16.35 -23.71
CA PRO A 173 2.93 17.77 -23.68
C PRO A 173 3.45 18.19 -22.30
N ALA A 174 4.18 19.30 -22.25
CA ALA A 174 4.75 19.79 -20.98
C ALA A 174 3.66 20.06 -19.92
N GLY A 175 2.44 20.40 -20.35
CA GLY A 175 1.35 20.74 -19.45
C GLY A 175 1.62 22.04 -18.70
N ARG A 176 0.85 22.31 -17.64
CA ARG A 176 1.06 23.49 -16.80
C ARG A 176 2.04 23.21 -15.68
N ARG A 177 2.71 24.26 -15.22
CA ARG A 177 3.48 24.22 -13.98
C ARG A 177 2.54 23.98 -12.79
N ALA A 178 3.00 23.16 -11.84
CA ALA A 178 2.37 23.04 -10.54
C ALA A 178 2.28 24.41 -9.87
N LYS A 179 1.17 24.69 -9.20
CA LYS A 179 0.97 25.93 -8.45
C LYS A 179 0.96 25.60 -6.96
N VAL A 180 1.65 26.40 -6.18
CA VAL A 180 1.58 26.38 -4.73
C VAL A 180 0.71 27.55 -4.30
N LEU A 181 -0.28 27.27 -3.46
CA LEU A 181 -1.15 28.26 -2.87
C LEU A 181 -0.96 28.23 -1.36
N ILE A 182 -0.93 29.41 -0.74
CA ILE A 182 -0.76 29.55 0.70
C ILE A 182 -2.05 30.15 1.23
N GLY A 183 -2.75 29.39 2.06
CA GLY A 183 -3.92 29.85 2.82
C GLY A 183 -3.51 30.48 4.14
N ARG A 184 -4.29 31.44 4.63
CA ARG A 184 -4.12 32.00 5.98
C ARG A 184 -4.57 31.02 7.07
N ASP A 185 -5.58 30.22 6.75
CA ASP A 185 -6.19 29.18 7.58
C ASP A 185 -6.80 28.11 6.66
N GLU A 186 -7.32 27.03 7.24
CA GLU A 186 -7.95 25.91 6.52
C GLU A 186 -9.20 26.33 5.73
N TYR A 187 -9.93 27.35 6.19
CA TYR A 187 -11.10 27.86 5.47
C TYR A 187 -10.69 28.72 4.28
N ASP A 188 -9.56 29.42 4.36
CA ASP A 188 -8.97 30.18 3.26
C ASP A 188 -8.45 29.26 2.17
N GLU A 189 -7.75 28.19 2.54
CA GLU A 189 -7.37 27.12 1.62
C GLU A 189 -8.62 26.56 0.90
N GLY A 190 -9.66 26.21 1.65
CA GLY A 190 -10.93 25.77 1.09
C GLY A 190 -11.54 26.78 0.11
N ARG A 191 -11.60 28.07 0.47
CA ARG A 191 -12.09 29.14 -0.43
C ARG A 191 -11.26 29.24 -1.71
N GLN A 192 -9.94 29.11 -1.62
CA GLN A 192 -9.05 29.12 -2.79
C GLN A 192 -9.32 27.92 -3.71
N ILE A 193 -9.52 26.73 -3.15
CA ILE A 193 -9.91 25.53 -3.90
C ILE A 193 -11.25 25.74 -4.62
N ILE A 194 -12.27 26.27 -3.95
CA ILE A 194 -13.58 26.56 -4.56
C ILE A 194 -13.43 27.53 -5.75
N ARG A 195 -12.62 28.59 -5.60
CA ARG A 195 -12.35 29.54 -6.69
C ARG A 195 -11.71 28.84 -7.89
N ILE A 196 -10.76 27.94 -7.67
CA ILE A 196 -10.13 27.15 -8.73
C ILE A 196 -11.16 26.26 -9.42
N LEU A 197 -11.91 25.46 -8.66
CA LEU A 197 -12.92 24.55 -9.20
C LEU A 197 -13.93 25.31 -10.07
N ARG A 198 -14.49 26.42 -9.56
CA ARG A 198 -15.43 27.26 -10.33
C ARG A 198 -14.80 27.86 -11.59
N SER A 199 -13.56 28.32 -11.52
CA SER A 199 -12.87 28.92 -12.67
C SER A 199 -12.55 27.91 -13.77
N LEU A 200 -12.40 26.63 -13.42
CA LEU A 200 -12.02 25.57 -14.35
C LEU A 200 -13.23 24.75 -14.82
N HIS A 201 -14.30 24.68 -14.03
CA HIS A 201 -15.46 23.87 -14.35
C HIS A 201 -16.13 24.32 -15.65
N GLY A 202 -16.47 23.36 -16.51
CA GLY A 202 -17.05 23.61 -17.83
C GLY A 202 -16.05 24.04 -18.89
N THR A 203 -14.77 24.25 -18.52
CA THR A 203 -13.70 24.50 -19.50
C THR A 203 -13.11 23.18 -20.00
N ILE A 204 -12.30 23.23 -21.06
CA ILE A 204 -11.53 22.07 -21.53
C ILE A 204 -10.60 21.46 -20.47
N ARG A 205 -10.33 22.20 -19.38
CA ARG A 205 -9.41 21.81 -18.30
C ARG A 205 -10.09 20.99 -17.21
N LEU A 206 -11.39 21.15 -17.03
CA LEU A 206 -12.19 20.43 -16.05
C LEU A 206 -13.64 20.40 -16.58
N LYS A 207 -13.94 19.44 -17.44
CA LYS A 207 -15.26 19.35 -18.06
C LYS A 207 -16.30 18.94 -17.03
N ARG A 208 -15.93 18.00 -16.16
CA ARG A 208 -16.78 17.47 -15.09
C ARG A 208 -16.08 17.59 -13.75
N LEU A 209 -16.83 17.83 -12.69
CA LEU A 209 -16.27 17.87 -11.34
C LEU A 209 -15.67 16.53 -10.90
N SER A 210 -16.15 15.41 -11.47
CA SER A 210 -15.59 14.07 -11.23
C SER A 210 -14.17 13.87 -11.78
N GLU A 211 -13.64 14.80 -12.57
CA GLU A 211 -12.26 14.81 -13.04
C GLU A 211 -11.31 15.53 -12.06
N ALA A 212 -11.84 16.14 -11.00
CA ALA A 212 -11.06 16.75 -9.93
C ALA A 212 -10.95 15.81 -8.72
N VAL A 213 -9.77 15.78 -8.11
CA VAL A 213 -9.51 15.07 -6.86
C VAL A 213 -8.85 16.03 -5.87
N ILE A 214 -9.29 15.97 -4.61
CA ILE A 214 -8.65 16.67 -3.49
C ILE A 214 -8.04 15.60 -2.59
N LEU A 215 -6.72 15.65 -2.42
CA LEU A 215 -5.97 14.70 -1.60
C LEU A 215 -5.44 15.41 -0.35
N TYR A 216 -5.56 14.76 0.80
CA TYR A 216 -5.11 15.26 2.09
C TYR A 216 -4.42 14.16 2.90
N ARG A 217 -3.65 14.54 3.92
CA ARG A 217 -2.78 13.61 4.67
C ARG A 217 -3.54 12.82 5.73
N THR A 218 -4.53 13.43 6.38
CA THR A 218 -5.34 12.82 7.45
C THR A 218 -6.83 13.10 7.25
N ASN A 219 -7.70 12.18 7.67
CA ASN A 219 -9.15 12.34 7.53
C ASN A 219 -9.71 13.57 8.24
N ALA A 220 -9.05 14.05 9.31
CA ALA A 220 -9.46 15.27 10.01
C ALA A 220 -9.42 16.52 9.10
N GLN A 221 -8.60 16.52 8.05
CA GLN A 221 -8.51 17.62 7.08
C GLN A 221 -9.70 17.67 6.12
N SER A 222 -10.53 16.62 6.02
CA SER A 222 -11.69 16.63 5.12
C SER A 222 -12.74 17.64 5.58
N ARG A 223 -12.99 17.75 6.89
CA ARG A 223 -14.07 18.55 7.47
C ARG A 223 -14.16 20.01 6.94
N PRO A 224 -13.10 20.84 7.03
CA PRO A 224 -13.17 22.22 6.51
C PRO A 224 -13.42 22.27 5.00
N LEU A 225 -12.92 21.28 4.23
CA LEU A 225 -13.14 21.18 2.79
C LEU A 225 -14.59 20.79 2.48
N GLU A 226 -15.15 19.80 3.20
CA GLU A 226 -16.54 19.37 3.07
C GLU A 226 -17.51 20.51 3.37
N GLU A 227 -17.29 21.25 4.46
CA GLU A 227 -18.09 22.43 4.78
C GLU A 227 -18.05 23.49 3.67
N MET A 228 -16.88 23.71 3.06
CA MET A 228 -16.72 24.66 1.95
C MET A 228 -17.40 24.18 0.67
N LEU A 229 -17.31 22.89 0.34
CA LEU A 229 -17.97 22.30 -0.82
C LEU A 229 -19.50 22.35 -0.67
N LEU A 230 -20.02 21.98 0.51
CA LEU A 230 -21.45 22.04 0.85
C LEU A 230 -22.00 23.47 0.76
N LYS A 231 -21.35 24.43 1.43
CA LYS A 231 -21.76 25.86 1.40
C LYS A 231 -21.79 26.45 0.00
N ASN A 232 -21.03 25.87 -0.94
CA ASN A 232 -20.94 26.34 -2.32
C ASN A 232 -21.69 25.47 -3.33
N SER A 233 -22.49 24.50 -2.85
CA SER A 233 -23.28 23.56 -3.65
C SER A 233 -22.44 22.80 -4.69
N ILE A 234 -21.20 22.46 -4.34
CA ILE A 234 -20.33 21.63 -5.17
C ILE A 234 -20.51 20.17 -4.75
N PRO A 235 -21.00 19.28 -5.64
CA PRO A 235 -21.13 17.87 -5.34
C PRO A 235 -19.74 17.25 -5.14
N TYR A 236 -19.60 16.42 -4.11
CA TYR A 236 -18.37 15.72 -3.80
C TYR A 236 -18.68 14.30 -3.32
N GLN A 237 -17.66 13.44 -3.37
CA GLN A 237 -17.69 12.10 -2.82
C GLN A 237 -16.48 11.93 -1.90
N LEU A 238 -16.73 11.47 -0.68
CA LEU A 238 -15.68 11.12 0.27
C LEU A 238 -15.29 9.64 0.07
N VAL A 239 -14.00 9.36 -0.03
CA VAL A 239 -13.45 7.99 -0.18
C VAL A 239 -12.59 7.68 1.04
N GLY A 240 -12.91 6.59 1.75
CA GLY A 240 -12.17 6.19 2.96
C GLY A 240 -12.45 7.07 4.20
N GLY A 241 -13.61 7.74 4.21
CA GLY A 241 -14.15 8.46 5.36
C GLY A 241 -14.73 7.55 6.44
#